data_AF-A0A817FUD5-F1
#
_entry.id   AF-A0A817FUD5-F1
#
_cell.length_a   1.000
_cell.length_b   1.000
_cell.length_c   1.000
_cell.angle_alpha   90.00
_cell.angle_beta   90.00
_cell.angle_gamma   90.00
#
_symmetry.space_group_name_H-M   'P 1'
#
loop_
_entity.id
_entity.type
_entity.pdbx_description
1 polymer ?
#
loop_
_entity_poly.entity_id
_entity_poly.type
_entity_poly.pdbx_seq_one_letter_code
_entity_poly.pdbx_strand_id
1 'polypeptide(L)'
;MAHLLGSKACIDSLRVDIDDLQNVIQDIIGKTGSIKCHSWKFPDKIATDIDINELLQRYQYGKNEVDNQVSHIVLFEIIIDRLLLIIHGSWRYLHEMQTNILPNTVDSSSTINQKSSLSVGLVIKKYWNKLLQLSTVLQQHENERKRLNQNETKTTATTLSRSKTTLNIEKRCQTNETSIGPCQSCLKFQQCLRDQSDSLINLCHTYNLPSSLAQYRCTITDLFSLDTINHWSDCQTKDIDRLSKHLEHLNNTLNKTKSDLQLNENRCKKQDETNHRLQQLINDDKQSKKILQDLHDRKINDFKKQYEQQEYNLNEQIKLLTNQKIKIEQQLKEVNDLCIVRGEQIEKLESSKNELKTLIQDRFKSDDVIKTLEQDRIRLQTELDLVKRDLEERNRELQKERTRIENMIRQEQNYQSKQKALSTSYEELTQECELLK
;
A
#
# COMPACT_ATOMS: atom_id res chain seq x y z
N MET A 1 -10.17 -3.14 6.78
CA MET A 1 -9.78 -1.95 5.99
C MET A 1 -9.10 -2.29 4.65
N ALA A 2 -8.41 -3.44 4.51
CA ALA A 2 -7.72 -3.80 3.26
C ALA A 2 -8.64 -4.04 2.03
N HIS A 3 -9.92 -4.38 2.21
CA HIS A 3 -10.85 -4.66 1.10
C HIS A 3 -11.27 -3.43 0.26
N LEU A 4 -10.87 -2.21 0.64
CA LEU A 4 -11.17 -0.97 -0.11
C LEU A 4 -9.96 -0.46 -0.92
N LEU A 5 -8.78 -1.08 -0.73
CA LEU A 5 -7.57 -0.70 -1.43
C LEU A 5 -7.69 -1.06 -2.92
N GLY A 6 -7.38 -0.11 -3.80
CA GLY A 6 -7.53 -0.31 -5.25
C GLY A 6 -8.96 -0.25 -5.79
N SER A 7 -9.96 0.16 -5.00
CA SER A 7 -11.32 0.35 -5.55
C SER A 7 -11.35 1.47 -6.60
N LYS A 8 -12.19 1.29 -7.65
CA LYS A 8 -12.34 2.26 -8.73
C LYS A 8 -12.73 3.65 -8.21
N ALA A 9 -13.73 3.72 -7.32
CA ALA A 9 -14.21 4.98 -6.78
C ALA A 9 -13.11 5.75 -6.02
N CYS A 10 -12.27 5.06 -5.25
CA CYS A 10 -11.15 5.71 -4.58
C CYS A 10 -10.09 6.21 -5.56
N ILE A 11 -9.71 5.40 -6.56
CA ILE A 11 -8.71 5.81 -7.56
C ILE A 11 -9.22 7.02 -8.36
N ASP A 12 -10.47 7.00 -8.80
CA ASP A 12 -11.08 8.10 -9.55
C ASP A 12 -11.13 9.38 -8.69
N SER A 13 -11.49 9.28 -7.40
CA SER A 13 -11.47 10.42 -6.46
C SER A 13 -10.06 10.99 -6.27
N LEU A 14 -9.07 10.13 -6.01
CA LEU A 14 -7.69 10.57 -5.78
C LEU A 14 -7.13 11.32 -7.00
N ARG A 15 -7.48 10.90 -8.21
CA ARG A 15 -7.05 11.58 -9.44
C ARG A 15 -7.63 12.98 -9.55
N VAL A 16 -8.91 13.15 -9.22
CA VAL A 16 -9.56 14.47 -9.19
C VAL A 16 -8.90 15.35 -8.13
N ASP A 17 -8.67 14.82 -6.93
CA ASP A 17 -8.02 15.57 -5.85
C ASP A 17 -6.60 16.02 -6.25
N ILE A 18 -5.83 15.18 -6.95
CA ILE A 18 -4.49 15.53 -7.44
C ILE A 18 -4.57 16.64 -8.50
N ASP A 19 -5.55 16.58 -9.41
CA ASP A 19 -5.75 17.61 -10.43
C ASP A 19 -6.11 18.97 -9.80
N ASP A 20 -7.04 18.97 -8.85
CA ASP A 20 -7.42 20.15 -8.08
C ASP A 20 -6.23 20.75 -7.31
N LEU A 21 -5.44 19.91 -6.63
CA LEU A 21 -4.23 20.35 -5.94
C LEU A 21 -3.19 20.92 -6.92
N GLN A 22 -3.04 20.30 -8.09
CA GLN A 22 -2.13 20.79 -9.12
C GLN A 22 -2.56 22.15 -9.65
N ASN A 23 -3.87 22.40 -9.84
CA ASN A 23 -4.40 23.71 -10.22
C ASN A 23 -4.06 24.78 -9.18
N VAL A 24 -4.24 24.48 -7.88
CA VAL A 24 -3.84 25.39 -6.79
C VAL A 24 -2.33 25.66 -6.79
N ILE A 25 -1.51 24.64 -7.05
CA ILE A 25 -0.06 24.80 -7.13
C ILE A 25 0.32 25.75 -8.28
N GLN A 26 -0.31 25.63 -9.44
CA GLN A 26 -0.07 26.55 -10.57
C GLN A 26 -0.42 27.99 -10.21
N ASP A 27 -1.52 28.22 -9.50
CA ASP A 27 -1.88 29.57 -9.01
C ASP A 27 -0.84 30.14 -8.05
N ILE A 28 -0.31 29.32 -7.14
CA ILE A 28 0.73 29.75 -6.18
C ILE A 28 2.04 30.05 -6.91
N ILE A 29 2.46 29.20 -7.84
CA ILE A 29 3.68 29.40 -8.64
C ILE A 29 3.54 30.65 -9.52
N GLY A 30 2.36 30.88 -10.12
CA GLY A 30 2.07 32.08 -10.89
C GLY A 30 2.26 33.37 -10.10
N LYS A 31 2.04 33.33 -8.78
CA LYS A 31 2.21 34.49 -7.87
C LYS A 31 3.60 34.59 -7.25
N THR A 32 4.28 33.47 -7.04
CA THR A 32 5.55 33.40 -6.27
C THR A 32 6.80 33.13 -7.12
N GLY A 33 6.60 32.83 -8.40
CA GLY A 33 7.66 32.31 -9.26
C GLY A 33 8.07 30.88 -8.91
N SER A 34 9.17 30.42 -9.53
CA SER A 34 9.63 29.03 -9.40
C SER A 34 10.04 28.68 -7.95
N ILE A 35 9.43 27.62 -7.41
CA ILE A 35 9.73 27.06 -6.10
C ILE A 35 10.74 25.93 -6.27
N LYS A 36 11.98 26.15 -5.84
CA LYS A 36 13.05 25.15 -5.90
C LYS A 36 13.06 24.28 -4.65
N CYS A 37 12.17 23.28 -4.60
CA CYS A 37 12.23 22.21 -3.60
C CYS A 37 12.17 20.84 -4.28
N HIS A 38 12.79 19.84 -3.66
CA HIS A 38 12.71 18.46 -4.13
C HIS A 38 11.35 17.87 -3.77
N SER A 39 10.87 16.97 -4.62
CA SER A 39 9.67 16.20 -4.32
C SER A 39 9.92 15.24 -3.15
N TRP A 40 8.92 15.11 -2.29
CA TRP A 40 8.91 14.11 -1.23
C TRP A 40 8.78 12.69 -1.82
N LYS A 41 7.94 12.52 -2.84
CA LYS A 41 7.74 11.22 -3.50
C LYS A 41 8.88 10.84 -4.45
N PHE A 42 9.44 11.81 -5.17
CA PHE A 42 10.53 11.63 -6.12
C PHE A 42 11.72 12.51 -5.72
N PRO A 43 12.54 12.08 -4.74
CA PRO A 43 13.59 12.93 -4.16
C PRO A 43 14.67 13.39 -5.15
N ASP A 44 14.80 12.68 -6.27
CA ASP A 44 15.68 12.98 -7.40
C ASP A 44 15.15 14.08 -8.32
N LYS A 45 13.90 14.50 -8.15
CA LYS A 45 13.22 15.50 -8.99
C LYS A 45 12.85 16.75 -8.22
N ILE A 46 12.83 17.88 -8.91
CA ILE A 46 12.25 19.12 -8.41
C ILE A 46 10.72 18.98 -8.42
N ALA A 47 10.06 19.36 -7.32
CA ALA A 47 8.63 19.13 -7.12
C ALA A 47 7.74 19.82 -8.17
N THR A 48 8.16 21.00 -8.65
CA THR A 48 7.47 21.77 -9.69
C THR A 48 7.60 21.18 -11.09
N ASP A 49 8.64 20.36 -11.31
CA ASP A 49 9.00 19.85 -12.64
C ASP A 49 8.40 18.46 -12.90
N ILE A 50 7.60 17.95 -11.95
CA ILE A 50 6.92 16.67 -12.07
C ILE A 50 5.70 16.84 -12.98
N ASP A 51 5.66 16.06 -14.06
CA ASP A 51 4.51 15.96 -14.94
C ASP A 51 3.39 15.15 -14.27
N ILE A 52 2.42 15.86 -13.70
CA ILE A 52 1.24 15.25 -13.06
C ILE A 52 0.34 14.58 -14.09
N ASN A 53 0.24 15.10 -15.31
CA ASN A 53 -0.61 14.52 -16.34
C ASN A 53 -0.11 13.14 -16.77
N GLU A 54 1.22 13.00 -16.93
CA GLU A 54 1.85 11.70 -17.21
C GLU A 54 1.58 10.70 -16.07
N LEU A 55 1.72 11.12 -14.82
CA LEU A 55 1.47 10.26 -13.66
C LEU A 55 -0.01 9.85 -13.57
N LEU A 56 -0.95 10.77 -13.79
CA LEU A 56 -2.37 10.45 -13.80
C LEU A 56 -2.73 9.53 -14.98
N GLN A 57 -2.09 9.64 -16.14
CA GLN A 57 -2.32 8.68 -17.23
C GLN A 57 -1.79 7.29 -16.88
N ARG A 58 -0.64 7.22 -16.21
CA ARG A 58 0.01 5.95 -15.83
C ARG A 58 -0.75 5.21 -14.73
N TYR A 59 -1.26 5.93 -13.72
CA TYR A 59 -1.93 5.35 -12.57
C TYR A 59 -3.45 5.49 -12.69
N GLN A 60 -4.07 4.47 -13.29
CA GLN A 60 -5.50 4.43 -13.57
C GLN A 60 -6.11 3.09 -13.17
N TYR A 61 -7.43 3.07 -12.97
CA TYR A 61 -8.12 1.82 -12.69
C TYR A 61 -8.07 0.89 -13.91
N GLY A 62 -7.59 -0.34 -13.69
CA GLY A 62 -7.45 -1.39 -14.69
C GLY A 62 -8.08 -2.71 -14.26
N LYS A 63 -7.85 -3.75 -15.06
CA LYS A 63 -8.40 -5.11 -14.82
C LYS A 63 -7.64 -5.89 -13.74
N ASN A 64 -6.39 -5.53 -13.47
CA ASN A 64 -5.53 -6.22 -12.52
C ASN A 64 -5.68 -5.60 -11.12
N GLU A 65 -6.10 -6.39 -10.14
CA GLU A 65 -6.32 -5.94 -8.77
C GLU A 65 -5.03 -5.43 -8.11
N VAL A 66 -3.88 -6.07 -8.39
CA VAL A 66 -2.59 -5.66 -7.82
C VAL A 66 -2.17 -4.29 -8.36
N ASP A 67 -2.32 -4.06 -9.67
CA ASP A 67 -2.00 -2.77 -10.29
C ASP A 67 -2.90 -1.66 -9.79
N ASN A 68 -4.17 -1.98 -9.47
CA ASN A 68 -5.10 -1.04 -8.86
C ASN A 68 -4.67 -0.68 -7.43
N GLN A 69 -4.23 -1.64 -6.63
CA GLN A 69 -3.69 -1.37 -5.30
C GLN A 69 -2.44 -0.48 -5.37
N VAL A 70 -1.52 -0.77 -6.31
CA VAL A 70 -0.32 0.06 -6.54
C VAL A 70 -0.72 1.47 -6.98
N SER A 71 -1.66 1.61 -7.91
CA SER A 71 -2.14 2.91 -8.38
C SER A 71 -2.76 3.73 -7.25
N HIS A 72 -3.58 3.09 -6.40
CA HIS A 72 -4.17 3.75 -5.22
C HIS A 72 -3.07 4.29 -4.30
N ILE A 73 -2.09 3.46 -3.93
CA ILE A 73 -1.00 3.85 -3.03
C ILE A 73 -0.19 5.01 -3.63
N VAL A 74 0.21 4.89 -4.90
CA VAL A 74 1.04 5.92 -5.55
C VAL A 74 0.27 7.24 -5.69
N LEU A 75 -1.01 7.22 -6.07
CA LEU A 75 -1.83 8.43 -6.12
C LEU A 75 -1.95 9.08 -4.74
N PHE A 76 -2.14 8.29 -3.68
CA PHE A 76 -2.18 8.82 -2.31
C PHE A 76 -0.84 9.46 -1.89
N GLU A 77 0.29 8.85 -2.24
CA GLU A 77 1.61 9.45 -2.00
C GLU A 77 1.84 10.74 -2.81
N ILE A 78 1.30 10.83 -4.03
CA ILE A 78 1.32 12.05 -4.83
C ILE A 78 0.51 13.15 -4.16
N ILE A 79 -0.66 12.85 -3.57
CA ILE A 79 -1.43 13.84 -2.79
C ILE A 79 -0.57 14.43 -1.67
N ILE A 80 0.08 13.57 -0.88
CA ILE A 80 0.96 14.01 0.21
C ILE A 80 2.05 14.93 -0.35
N ASP A 81 2.72 14.51 -1.43
CA ASP A 81 3.76 15.28 -2.09
C ASP A 81 3.27 16.66 -2.57
N ARG A 82 2.08 16.73 -3.20
CA ARG A 82 1.46 17.98 -3.65
C ARG A 82 1.07 18.90 -2.49
N LEU A 83 0.50 18.36 -1.42
CA LEU A 83 0.17 19.13 -0.21
C LEU A 83 1.43 19.75 0.43
N LEU A 84 2.53 19.00 0.47
CA LEU A 84 3.81 19.53 0.94
C LEU A 84 4.32 20.67 0.06
N LEU A 85 4.20 20.57 -1.26
CA LEU A 85 4.53 21.65 -2.18
C LEU A 85 3.67 22.91 -1.95
N ILE A 86 2.36 22.74 -1.71
CA ILE A 86 1.47 23.86 -1.37
C ILE A 86 1.91 24.56 -0.07
N ILE A 87 2.32 23.81 0.96
CA ILE A 87 2.83 24.40 2.20
C ILE A 87 4.09 25.23 1.94
N HIS A 88 5.02 24.70 1.14
CA HIS A 88 6.22 25.43 0.72
C HIS A 88 5.89 26.70 -0.08
N GLY A 89 4.97 26.60 -1.04
CA GLY A 89 4.53 27.73 -1.84
C GLY A 89 3.78 28.79 -1.03
N SER A 90 2.92 28.37 -0.10
CA SER A 90 2.16 29.27 0.78
C SER A 90 3.09 30.06 1.71
N TRP A 91 4.13 29.42 2.24
CA TRP A 91 5.18 30.13 2.98
C TRP A 91 5.91 31.15 2.13
N ARG A 92 6.30 30.78 0.91
CA ARG A 92 6.99 31.68 -0.02
C ARG A 92 6.11 32.88 -0.38
N TYR A 93 4.83 32.63 -0.66
CA TYR A 93 3.85 33.66 -0.95
C TYR A 93 3.71 34.66 0.19
N LEU A 94 3.54 34.18 1.43
CA LEU A 94 3.47 35.07 2.58
C LEU A 94 4.78 35.85 2.82
N HIS A 95 5.92 35.21 2.56
CA HIS A 95 7.21 35.87 2.68
C HIS A 95 7.35 37.04 1.69
N GLU A 96 7.01 36.80 0.41
CA GLU A 96 7.06 37.82 -0.65
C GLU A 96 5.99 38.92 -0.47
N MET A 97 4.80 38.56 0.02
CA MET A 97 3.77 39.55 0.37
C MET A 97 4.22 40.50 1.47
N GLN A 98 4.89 40.00 2.52
CA GLN A 98 5.35 40.87 3.60
C GLN A 98 6.50 41.79 3.16
N THR A 99 7.43 41.32 2.32
CA THR A 99 8.48 42.19 1.79
C THR A 99 7.92 43.37 0.99
N ASN A 100 6.75 43.19 0.37
CA ASN A 100 6.07 44.26 -0.37
C ASN A 100 5.26 45.22 0.53
N ILE A 101 4.76 44.75 1.69
CA ILE A 101 3.90 45.53 2.59
C ILE A 101 4.73 46.29 3.67
N LEU A 102 5.86 45.73 4.13
CA LEU A 102 6.74 46.33 5.12
C LEU A 102 8.21 46.34 4.63
N PRO A 103 8.69 47.40 3.95
CA PRO A 103 10.09 47.51 3.53
C PRO A 103 11.07 47.69 4.71
N ASN A 104 10.61 48.17 5.86
CA ASN A 104 11.48 48.74 6.91
C ASN A 104 11.67 47.88 8.18
N THR A 105 11.15 46.65 8.23
CA THR A 105 11.54 45.71 9.30
C THR A 105 12.64 44.81 8.78
N VAL A 106 13.84 45.38 8.72
CA VAL A 106 15.07 44.64 8.42
C VAL A 106 15.48 43.90 9.70
N ASP A 107 15.16 42.60 9.77
CA ASP A 107 16.01 41.65 10.49
C ASP A 107 17.07 41.15 9.49
N SER A 108 18.25 41.78 9.54
CA SER A 108 19.45 41.51 8.72
C SER A 108 20.10 40.13 8.94
N SER A 109 19.34 39.06 9.17
CA SER A 109 19.94 37.76 9.55
C SER A 109 19.36 36.54 8.84
N SER A 110 18.56 36.71 7.77
CA SER A 110 18.17 35.57 6.95
C SER A 110 18.17 35.86 5.46
N THR A 111 19.34 36.16 4.92
CA THR A 111 19.68 35.82 3.54
C THR A 111 19.66 34.29 3.45
N ILE A 112 18.45 33.72 3.40
CA ILE A 112 18.26 32.28 3.24
C ILE A 112 18.84 31.96 1.87
N ASN A 113 20.00 31.34 1.88
CA ASN A 113 20.58 30.68 0.72
C ASN A 113 19.46 29.90 0.03
N GLN A 114 19.07 30.34 -1.17
CA GLN A 114 18.07 29.72 -2.06
C GLN A 114 18.41 28.27 -2.47
N LYS A 115 19.42 27.66 -1.86
CA LYS A 115 20.02 26.36 -2.21
C LYS A 115 19.77 25.24 -1.20
N SER A 116 19.29 25.50 0.02
CA SER A 116 19.01 24.42 0.97
C SER A 116 17.52 24.12 1.03
N SER A 117 17.13 22.91 0.63
CA SER A 117 15.79 22.37 0.87
C SER A 117 15.45 22.47 2.36
N LEU A 118 14.58 23.42 2.71
CA LEU A 118 14.06 23.55 4.08
C LEU A 118 13.22 22.32 4.41
N SER A 119 13.31 21.81 5.63
CA SER A 119 12.39 20.77 6.07
C SER A 119 10.97 21.33 6.19
N VAL A 120 9.98 20.50 5.89
CA VAL A 120 8.56 20.85 5.96
C VAL A 120 8.21 21.45 7.34
N GLY A 121 8.70 20.85 8.42
CA GLY A 121 8.45 21.35 9.78
C GLY A 121 8.97 22.77 10.01
N LEU A 122 10.13 23.12 9.45
CA LEU A 122 10.67 24.48 9.51
C LEU A 122 9.83 25.44 8.66
N VAL A 123 9.36 25.01 7.49
CA VAL A 123 8.47 25.80 6.64
C VAL A 123 7.15 26.09 7.35
N ILE A 124 6.51 25.09 7.96
CA ILE A 124 5.25 25.27 8.71
C ILE A 124 5.47 26.24 9.88
N LYS A 125 6.55 26.07 10.65
CA LYS A 125 6.87 26.97 11.77
C LYS A 125 7.07 28.40 11.29
N LYS A 126 7.82 28.60 10.20
CA LYS A 126 8.04 29.93 9.61
C LYS A 126 6.75 30.52 9.06
N TYR A 127 5.93 29.72 8.38
CA TYR A 127 4.62 30.10 7.86
C TYR A 127 3.70 30.59 8.98
N TRP A 128 3.56 29.80 10.05
CA TRP A 128 2.73 30.16 11.20
C TRP A 128 3.20 31.45 11.87
N ASN A 129 4.49 31.57 12.13
CA ASN A 129 5.06 32.79 12.71
C ASN A 129 4.81 34.01 11.82
N LYS A 130 4.90 33.85 10.50
CA LYS A 130 4.66 34.92 9.53
C LYS A 130 3.19 35.31 9.47
N LEU A 131 2.28 34.33 9.52
CA LEU A 131 0.84 34.54 9.60
C LEU A 131 0.47 35.34 10.86
N LEU A 132 1.06 35.01 12.01
CA LEU A 132 0.86 35.76 13.25
C LEU A 132 1.36 37.20 13.14
N GLN A 133 2.54 37.43 12.53
CA GLN A 133 3.05 38.77 12.27
C GLN A 133 2.14 39.59 11.34
N LEU A 134 1.60 38.97 10.28
CA LEU A 134 0.65 39.65 9.40
C LEU A 134 -0.65 40.00 10.12
N SER A 135 -1.15 39.10 10.97
CA SER A 135 -2.34 39.34 11.79
C SER A 135 -2.15 40.54 12.73
N THR A 136 -0.99 40.64 13.39
CA THR A 136 -0.70 41.79 14.27
C THR A 136 -0.58 43.11 13.49
N VAL A 137 0.04 43.10 12.31
CA VAL A 137 0.14 44.28 11.44
C VAL A 137 -1.24 44.72 10.94
N LEU A 138 -2.09 43.78 10.50
CA LEU A 138 -3.46 44.09 10.07
C LEU A 138 -4.30 44.68 11.21
N GLN A 139 -4.15 44.14 12.42
CA GLN A 139 -4.82 44.66 13.61
C GLN A 139 -4.32 46.07 13.99
N GLN A 140 -3.02 46.34 13.87
CA GLN A 140 -2.44 47.66 14.07
C GLN A 140 -3.00 48.67 13.05
N HIS A 141 -3.01 48.32 11.77
CA HIS A 141 -3.54 49.18 10.71
C HIS A 141 -5.05 49.45 10.89
N GLU A 142 -5.82 48.46 11.34
CA GLU A 142 -7.24 48.66 11.65
C GLU A 142 -7.45 49.63 12.83
N ASN A 143 -6.60 49.55 13.85
CA ASN A 143 -6.63 50.44 15.00
C ASN A 143 -6.18 51.87 14.63
N GLU A 144 -5.17 52.02 13.78
CA GLU A 144 -4.75 53.33 13.25
C GLU A 144 -5.83 53.97 12.38
N ARG A 145 -6.49 53.19 11.51
CA ARG A 145 -7.63 53.67 10.71
C ARG A 145 -8.79 54.15 11.59
N LYS A 146 -9.08 53.44 12.68
CA LYS A 146 -10.09 53.87 13.68
C LYS A 146 -9.69 55.18 14.37
N ARG A 147 -8.39 55.40 14.63
CA ARG A 147 -7.86 56.64 15.21
C ARG A 147 -7.89 57.83 14.24
N LEU A 148 -7.54 57.63 12.97
CA LEU A 148 -7.57 58.68 11.94
C LEU A 148 -8.99 59.19 11.69
N ASN A 149 -9.97 58.29 11.62
CA ASN A 149 -11.39 58.66 11.46
C ASN A 149 -11.95 59.47 12.66
N GLN A 150 -11.37 59.33 13.85
CA GLN A 150 -11.73 60.12 15.04
C GLN A 150 -11.07 61.51 15.07
N ASN A 151 -9.99 61.72 14.30
CA ASN A 151 -9.27 63.00 14.25
C ASN A 151 -9.77 63.91 13.10
N GLU A 152 -10.25 63.34 11.99
CA GLU A 152 -10.86 64.11 10.90
C GLU A 152 -12.18 64.79 11.32
N THR A 153 -12.90 64.24 12.30
CA THR A 153 -14.13 64.84 12.86
C THR A 153 -13.89 66.05 13.76
N LYS A 154 -12.63 66.37 14.12
CA LYS A 154 -12.29 67.51 15.01
C LYS A 154 -11.75 68.74 14.28
N THR A 155 -11.43 68.67 12.99
CA THR A 155 -10.61 69.70 12.31
C THR A 155 -11.42 70.62 11.37
N THR A 156 -12.72 70.43 11.22
CA THR A 156 -13.55 71.17 10.23
C THR A 156 -14.38 72.33 10.80
N ALA A 157 -14.19 72.74 12.05
CA ALA A 157 -15.05 73.72 12.73
C ALA A 157 -14.35 75.06 13.08
N THR A 158 -13.54 75.63 12.20
CA THR A 158 -12.98 76.97 12.45
C THR A 158 -12.71 77.74 11.17
N THR A 159 -13.73 78.44 10.63
CA THR A 159 -13.61 79.74 9.92
C THR A 159 -14.97 80.14 9.32
N LEU A 160 -15.62 81.17 9.90
CA LEU A 160 -16.31 82.23 9.14
C LEU A 160 -16.76 83.34 10.10
N SER A 161 -15.94 84.37 10.22
CA SER A 161 -16.32 85.67 10.77
C SER A 161 -16.91 86.52 9.64
N ARG A 162 -18.15 87.01 9.80
CA ARG A 162 -18.77 87.97 8.87
C ARG A 162 -19.48 89.10 9.63
N SER A 163 -18.80 90.26 9.57
CA SER A 163 -19.27 91.63 9.35
C SER A 163 -20.62 92.08 9.91
N LYS A 164 -20.55 92.97 10.90
CA LYS A 164 -21.62 93.88 11.32
C LYS A 164 -22.00 94.83 10.17
N THR A 165 -23.30 94.95 9.90
CA THR A 165 -23.86 96.08 9.13
C THR A 165 -24.81 96.84 10.05
N THR A 166 -24.44 98.08 10.35
CA THR A 166 -25.21 99.06 11.12
C THR A 166 -26.32 99.64 10.25
N LEU A 167 -27.56 99.65 10.73
CA LEU A 167 -28.62 100.52 10.22
C LEU A 167 -29.24 101.28 11.39
N ASN A 168 -28.98 102.59 11.39
CA ASN A 168 -29.65 103.59 12.20
C ASN A 168 -31.12 103.68 11.84
N ILE A 169 -32.01 103.53 12.82
CA ILE A 169 -33.36 104.10 12.77
C ILE A 169 -33.61 104.82 14.09
N GLU A 170 -33.40 106.13 14.06
CA GLU A 170 -33.97 107.04 15.04
C GLU A 170 -35.48 107.18 14.77
N LYS A 171 -36.29 107.00 15.82
CA LYS A 171 -37.44 107.88 16.10
C LYS A 171 -37.95 107.63 17.51
N ARG A 172 -37.72 108.64 18.36
CA ARG A 172 -38.32 108.78 19.69
C ARG A 172 -39.83 109.02 19.57
N CYS A 173 -40.60 108.38 20.43
CA CYS A 173 -41.88 108.91 20.92
C CYS A 173 -41.83 108.94 22.45
N GLN A 174 -42.17 110.11 22.98
CA GLN A 174 -42.17 110.47 24.39
C GLN A 174 -43.33 109.79 25.13
N THR A 175 -43.03 109.20 26.29
CA THR A 175 -43.96 109.13 27.43
C THR A 175 -43.16 109.29 28.72
N ASN A 176 -43.84 109.91 29.69
CA ASN A 176 -43.36 110.55 30.91
C ASN A 176 -42.36 109.77 31.78
N GLU A 177 -41.53 110.55 32.47
CA GLU A 177 -40.62 110.13 33.54
C GLU A 177 -41.30 109.13 34.50
N THR A 178 -40.92 107.88 34.31
CA THR A 178 -41.09 106.81 35.30
C THR A 178 -39.71 106.18 35.45
N SER A 179 -39.35 105.91 36.71
CA SER A 179 -38.11 105.31 37.19
C SER A 179 -37.34 104.49 36.13
N ILE A 180 -36.03 104.70 36.05
CA ILE A 180 -35.05 104.08 35.12
C ILE A 180 -34.87 102.57 35.40
N GLY A 181 -35.96 101.84 35.58
CA GLY A 181 -36.03 100.41 35.88
C GLY A 181 -37.18 99.76 35.10
N PRO A 182 -37.11 98.44 34.86
CA PRO A 182 -38.17 97.71 34.18
C PRO A 182 -39.47 97.79 34.99
N CYS A 183 -40.62 97.81 34.31
CA CYS A 183 -41.88 97.57 35.01
C CYS A 183 -41.87 96.16 35.64
N GLN A 184 -42.69 95.94 36.68
CA GLN A 184 -42.74 94.67 37.41
C GLN A 184 -43.00 93.45 36.50
N SER A 185 -43.81 93.62 35.46
CA SER A 185 -44.07 92.58 34.44
C SER A 185 -42.80 92.24 33.63
N CYS A 186 -42.03 93.25 33.22
CA CYS A 186 -40.76 93.05 32.51
C CYS A 186 -39.70 92.40 33.40
N LEU A 187 -39.61 92.78 34.68
CA LEU A 187 -38.69 92.14 35.64
C LEU A 187 -39.02 90.65 35.81
N LYS A 188 -40.30 90.33 36.00
CA LYS A 188 -40.77 88.93 36.14
C LYS A 188 -40.57 88.12 34.85
N PHE A 189 -40.76 88.74 33.69
CA PHE A 189 -40.47 88.12 32.39
C PHE A 189 -38.98 87.81 32.24
N GLN A 190 -38.11 88.75 32.59
CA GLN A 190 -36.65 88.55 32.54
C GLN A 190 -36.16 87.48 33.51
N GLN A 191 -36.76 87.38 34.71
CA GLN A 191 -36.47 86.30 35.64
C GLN A 191 -36.89 84.93 35.07
N CYS A 192 -38.09 84.85 34.50
CA CYS A 192 -38.58 83.63 33.86
C CYS A 192 -37.66 83.15 32.70
N LEU A 193 -37.14 84.08 31.89
CA LEU A 193 -36.18 83.74 30.83
C LEU A 193 -34.88 83.14 31.39
N ARG A 194 -34.37 83.65 32.52
CA ARG A 194 -33.17 83.10 33.19
C ARG A 194 -33.42 81.69 33.70
N ASP A 195 -34.56 81.47 34.36
CA ASP A 195 -34.94 80.15 34.91
C ASP A 195 -35.14 79.10 33.79
N GLN A 196 -35.79 79.49 32.70
CA GLN A 196 -35.96 78.63 31.52
C GLN A 196 -34.62 78.28 30.88
N SER A 197 -33.67 79.22 30.90
CA SER A 197 -32.37 79.01 30.27
C SER A 197 -31.43 78.18 31.13
N ASP A 198 -31.47 78.31 32.45
CA ASP A 198 -30.80 77.36 33.35
C ASP A 198 -31.28 75.93 33.09
N SER A 199 -32.59 75.76 32.94
CA SER A 199 -33.18 74.46 32.63
C SER A 199 -32.69 73.91 31.28
N LEU A 200 -32.64 74.74 30.24
CA LEU A 200 -32.15 74.34 28.92
C LEU A 200 -30.63 74.05 28.90
N ILE A 201 -29.83 74.85 29.61
CA ILE A 201 -28.39 74.63 29.77
C ILE A 201 -28.14 73.29 30.45
N ASN A 202 -28.85 73.02 31.56
CA ASN A 202 -28.74 71.77 32.29
C ASN A 202 -29.14 70.57 31.43
N LEU A 203 -30.20 70.70 30.61
CA LEU A 203 -30.58 69.66 29.66
C LEU A 203 -29.49 69.39 28.63
N CYS A 204 -28.91 70.43 28.02
CA CYS A 204 -27.80 70.28 27.08
C CYS A 204 -26.61 69.57 27.75
N HIS A 205 -26.20 70.00 28.94
CA HIS A 205 -25.10 69.38 29.69
C HIS A 205 -25.40 67.92 30.07
N THR A 206 -26.63 67.59 30.45
CA THR A 206 -27.03 66.21 30.79
C THR A 206 -26.83 65.27 29.60
N TYR A 207 -27.09 65.74 28.38
CA TYR A 207 -26.86 64.97 27.15
C TYR A 207 -25.46 65.20 26.54
N ASN A 208 -24.53 65.83 27.27
CA ASN A 208 -23.18 66.20 26.81
C ASN A 208 -23.17 67.02 25.51
N LEU A 209 -24.16 67.89 25.33
CA LEU A 209 -24.27 68.80 24.20
C LEU A 209 -23.77 70.22 24.57
N PRO A 210 -23.13 70.94 23.64
CA PRO A 210 -22.72 72.31 23.87
C PRO A 210 -23.94 73.25 23.92
N SER A 211 -23.97 74.15 24.90
CA SER A 211 -25.02 75.17 25.06
C SER A 211 -24.51 76.57 24.69
N SER A 212 -25.17 77.19 23.71
CA SER A 212 -24.96 78.59 23.34
C SER A 212 -25.52 79.55 24.40
N LEU A 213 -26.60 79.17 25.09
CA LEU A 213 -27.11 79.91 26.25
C LEU A 213 -26.11 79.92 27.42
N ALA A 214 -25.45 78.79 27.71
CA ALA A 214 -24.44 78.71 28.78
C ALA A 214 -23.28 79.68 28.52
N GLN A 215 -22.81 79.72 27.27
CA GLN A 215 -21.73 80.60 26.84
C GLN A 215 -22.14 82.08 26.93
N TYR A 216 -23.36 82.42 26.51
CA TYR A 216 -23.84 83.80 26.52
C TYR A 216 -24.18 84.30 27.94
N ARG A 217 -24.73 83.42 28.80
CA ARG A 217 -25.11 83.76 30.18
C ARG A 217 -23.95 84.28 31.02
N CYS A 218 -22.73 83.77 30.81
CA CYS A 218 -21.53 84.26 31.49
C CYS A 218 -21.19 85.74 31.18
N THR A 219 -21.81 86.34 30.16
CA THR A 219 -21.53 87.72 29.72
C THR A 219 -22.59 88.75 30.15
N ILE A 220 -23.70 88.33 30.77
CA ILE A 220 -24.82 89.21 31.15
C ILE A 220 -24.98 89.27 32.66
N THR A 221 -24.65 90.41 33.25
CA THR A 221 -24.82 90.69 34.69
C THR A 221 -26.12 91.44 35.05
N ASP A 222 -26.71 92.22 34.13
CA ASP A 222 -27.80 93.17 34.44
C ASP A 222 -29.07 92.98 33.59
N LEU A 223 -29.97 93.97 33.62
CA LEU A 223 -31.26 94.07 32.92
C LEU A 223 -31.14 93.76 31.42
N PHE A 224 -32.06 92.97 30.88
CA PHE A 224 -32.09 92.69 29.46
C PHE A 224 -32.43 93.94 28.63
N SER A 225 -31.58 94.29 27.67
CA SER A 225 -31.91 95.19 26.58
C SER A 225 -32.63 94.44 25.45
N LEU A 226 -33.23 95.15 24.50
CA LEU A 226 -33.87 94.53 23.34
C LEU A 226 -32.90 93.66 22.53
N ASP A 227 -31.66 94.11 22.34
CA ASP A 227 -30.62 93.36 21.64
C ASP A 227 -30.19 92.11 22.43
N THR A 228 -30.14 92.21 23.77
CA THR A 228 -29.88 91.06 24.66
C THR A 228 -30.98 90.01 24.53
N ILE A 229 -32.25 90.41 24.46
CA ILE A 229 -33.39 89.49 24.29
C ILE A 229 -33.33 88.79 22.93
N ASN A 230 -33.03 89.53 21.86
CA ASN A 230 -32.93 88.96 20.52
C ASN A 230 -31.78 87.93 20.44
N HIS A 231 -30.60 88.26 20.96
CA HIS A 231 -29.47 87.33 20.97
C HIS A 231 -29.72 86.12 21.89
N TRP A 232 -30.40 86.33 23.01
CA TRP A 232 -30.82 85.25 23.90
C TRP A 232 -31.78 84.29 23.19
N SER A 233 -32.76 84.82 22.46
CA SER A 233 -33.67 84.03 21.63
C SER A 233 -32.90 83.21 20.60
N ASP A 234 -31.92 83.79 19.90
CA ASP A 234 -31.09 83.07 18.93
C ASP A 234 -30.29 81.92 19.59
N CYS A 235 -29.72 82.17 20.76
CA CYS A 235 -29.00 81.15 21.53
C CYS A 235 -29.95 80.04 22.01
N GLN A 236 -31.15 80.39 22.45
CA GLN A 236 -32.19 79.45 22.85
C GLN A 236 -32.63 78.56 21.70
N THR A 237 -32.90 79.14 20.52
CA THR A 237 -33.27 78.39 19.32
C THR A 237 -32.17 77.40 18.91
N LYS A 238 -30.90 77.81 18.96
CA LYS A 238 -29.76 76.91 18.63
C LYS A 238 -29.66 75.72 19.58
N ASP A 239 -29.87 75.93 20.88
CA ASP A 239 -29.81 74.85 21.87
C ASP A 239 -31.00 73.89 21.73
N ILE A 240 -32.20 74.42 21.48
CA ILE A 240 -33.39 73.62 21.17
C ILE A 240 -33.16 72.79 19.89
N ASP A 241 -32.63 73.39 18.82
CA ASP A 241 -32.35 72.67 17.57
C ASP A 241 -31.33 71.53 17.76
N ARG A 242 -30.29 71.74 18.59
CA ARG A 242 -29.32 70.70 18.92
C ARG A 242 -29.98 69.55 19.68
N LEU A 243 -30.81 69.86 20.67
CA LEU A 243 -31.56 68.86 21.43
C LEU A 243 -32.53 68.09 20.53
N SER A 244 -33.28 68.78 19.66
CA SER A 244 -34.19 68.16 18.70
C SER A 244 -33.46 67.20 17.77
N LYS A 245 -32.33 67.60 17.19
CA LYS A 245 -31.49 66.70 16.34
C LYS A 245 -30.95 65.51 17.11
N HIS A 246 -30.53 65.71 18.37
CA HIS A 246 -30.06 64.62 19.21
C HIS A 246 -31.17 63.61 19.52
N LEU A 247 -32.37 64.09 19.87
CA LEU A 247 -33.55 63.24 20.10
C LEU A 247 -33.95 62.46 18.83
N GLU A 248 -33.92 63.11 17.67
CA GLU A 248 -34.19 62.46 16.39
C GLU A 248 -33.16 61.33 16.12
N HIS A 249 -31.87 61.59 16.34
CA HIS A 249 -30.82 60.59 16.20
C HIS A 249 -30.99 59.41 17.16
N LEU A 250 -31.31 59.67 18.43
CA LEU A 250 -31.57 58.62 19.41
C LEU A 250 -32.79 57.78 19.04
N ASN A 251 -33.88 58.42 18.60
CA ASN A 251 -35.09 57.72 18.18
C ASN A 251 -34.83 56.85 16.94
N ASN A 252 -34.06 57.35 15.96
CA ASN A 252 -33.67 56.59 14.79
C ASN A 252 -32.78 55.38 15.16
N THR A 253 -31.83 55.57 16.07
CA THR A 253 -30.96 54.49 16.55
C THR A 253 -31.74 53.44 17.35
N LEU A 254 -32.69 53.88 18.19
CA LEU A 254 -33.57 52.99 18.94
C LEU A 254 -34.44 52.14 18.00
N ASN A 255 -35.05 52.77 17.00
CA ASN A 255 -35.88 52.07 16.02
C ASN A 255 -35.07 51.06 15.19
N LYS A 256 -33.86 51.44 14.76
CA LYS A 256 -32.95 50.53 14.08
C LYS A 256 -32.57 49.34 14.95
N THR A 257 -32.15 49.60 16.19
CA THR A 257 -31.75 48.55 17.14
C THR A 257 -32.91 47.60 17.46
N LYS A 258 -34.13 48.13 17.60
CA LYS A 258 -35.35 47.32 17.79
C LYS A 258 -35.62 46.42 16.59
N SER A 259 -35.46 46.94 15.37
CA SER A 259 -35.61 46.15 14.14
C SER A 259 -34.53 45.06 14.03
N ASP A 260 -33.27 45.40 14.33
CA ASP A 260 -32.15 44.46 14.29
C ASP A 260 -32.32 43.34 15.35
N LEU A 261 -32.82 43.69 16.54
CA LEU A 261 -33.14 42.71 17.59
C LEU A 261 -34.21 41.72 17.12
N GLN A 262 -35.33 42.21 16.57
CA GLN A 262 -36.40 41.36 16.06
C GLN A 262 -35.93 40.44 14.93
N LEU A 263 -35.06 40.95 14.04
CA LEU A 263 -34.47 40.16 12.97
C LEU A 263 -33.57 39.04 13.54
N ASN A 264 -32.73 39.35 14.53
CA ASN A 264 -31.86 38.38 15.18
C ASN A 264 -32.64 37.32 15.98
N GLU A 265 -33.71 37.70 16.68
CA GLU A 265 -34.61 36.75 17.34
C GLU A 265 -35.23 35.75 16.34
N ASN A 266 -35.69 36.25 15.19
CA ASN A 266 -36.22 35.40 14.12
C ASN A 266 -35.15 34.49 13.52
N ARG A 267 -33.92 34.97 13.36
CA ARG A 267 -32.79 34.13 12.92
C ARG A 267 -32.47 33.05 13.94
N CYS A 268 -32.50 33.36 15.23
CA CYS A 268 -32.24 32.40 16.30
C CYS A 268 -33.29 31.27 16.28
N LYS A 269 -34.58 31.62 16.19
CA LYS A 269 -35.67 30.63 16.05
C LYS A 269 -35.50 29.71 14.85
N LYS A 270 -35.16 30.27 13.68
CA LYS A 270 -34.87 29.46 12.48
C LYS A 270 -33.67 28.55 12.69
N GLN A 271 -32.62 29.04 13.34
CA GLN A 271 -31.45 28.25 13.66
C GLN A 271 -31.81 27.08 14.59
N ASP A 272 -32.64 27.30 15.61
CA ASP A 272 -33.10 26.26 16.53
C ASP A 272 -33.93 25.18 15.80
N GLU A 273 -34.83 25.59 14.90
CA GLU A 273 -35.58 24.64 14.05
C GLU A 273 -34.64 23.81 13.17
N THR A 274 -33.63 24.43 12.55
CA THR A 274 -32.65 23.70 11.74
C THR A 274 -31.79 22.76 12.59
N ASN A 275 -31.37 23.18 13.78
CA ASN A 275 -30.60 22.35 14.69
C ASN A 275 -31.42 21.13 15.12
N HIS A 276 -32.71 21.31 15.41
CA HIS A 276 -33.60 20.21 15.75
C HIS A 276 -33.74 19.20 14.61
N ARG A 277 -33.93 19.68 13.37
CA ARG A 277 -33.98 18.81 12.16
C ARG A 277 -32.68 18.06 11.94
N LEU A 278 -31.53 18.73 12.07
CA LEU A 278 -30.22 18.09 11.96
C LEU A 278 -30.03 17.01 13.04
N GLN A 279 -30.49 17.27 14.26
CA GLN A 279 -30.40 16.32 15.36
C GLN A 279 -31.28 15.08 15.12
N GLN A 280 -32.45 15.23 14.51
CA GLN A 280 -33.28 14.10 14.06
C GLN A 280 -32.56 13.28 12.99
N LEU A 281 -32.03 13.92 11.94
CA LEU A 281 -31.29 13.24 10.87
C LEU A 281 -30.07 12.47 11.40
N ILE A 282 -29.33 13.05 12.36
CA ILE A 282 -28.20 12.36 13.02
C ILE A 282 -28.67 11.12 13.77
N ASN A 283 -29.83 11.17 14.43
CA ASN A 283 -30.37 10.02 15.14
C ASN A 283 -30.83 8.91 14.18
N ASP A 284 -31.48 9.28 13.07
CA ASP A 284 -31.93 8.34 12.05
C ASP A 284 -30.73 7.66 11.34
N ASP A 285 -29.67 8.41 11.04
CA ASP A 285 -28.43 7.88 10.48
C ASP A 285 -27.73 6.91 11.47
N LYS A 286 -27.68 7.27 12.76
CA LYS A 286 -27.16 6.38 13.81
C LYS A 286 -27.94 5.07 13.91
N GLN A 287 -29.28 5.13 13.83
CA GLN A 287 -30.12 3.93 13.84
C GLN A 287 -29.89 3.07 12.60
N SER A 288 -29.87 3.70 11.41
CA SER A 288 -29.62 3.03 10.14
C SER A 288 -28.26 2.34 10.11
N LYS A 289 -27.22 3.03 10.60
CA LYS A 289 -25.87 2.47 10.74
C LYS A 289 -25.82 1.29 11.69
N LYS A 290 -26.54 1.36 12.82
CA LYS A 290 -26.63 0.24 13.77
C LYS A 290 -27.30 -0.98 13.15
N ILE A 291 -28.40 -0.81 12.43
CA ILE A 291 -29.09 -1.89 11.72
C ILE A 291 -28.16 -2.53 10.67
N LEU A 292 -27.46 -1.71 9.89
CA LEU A 292 -26.53 -2.20 8.88
C LEU A 292 -25.37 -2.96 9.51
N GLN A 293 -24.83 -2.48 10.63
CA GLN A 293 -23.78 -3.15 11.38
C GLN A 293 -24.25 -4.51 11.92
N ASP A 294 -25.43 -4.57 12.55
CA ASP A 294 -26.01 -5.83 13.03
C ASP A 294 -26.24 -6.84 11.90
N LEU A 295 -26.64 -6.37 10.71
CA LEU A 295 -26.79 -7.21 9.51
C LEU A 295 -25.45 -7.75 9.01
N HIS A 296 -24.40 -6.92 8.99
CA HIS A 296 -23.06 -7.35 8.62
C HIS A 296 -22.50 -8.38 9.60
N ASP A 297 -22.67 -8.16 10.91
CA ASP A 297 -22.21 -9.07 11.94
C ASP A 297 -22.91 -10.44 11.85
N ARG A 298 -24.22 -10.46 11.53
CA ARG A 298 -24.95 -11.71 11.25
C ARG A 298 -24.38 -12.44 10.04
N LYS A 299 -24.18 -11.76 8.91
CA LYS A 299 -23.62 -12.37 7.70
C LYS A 299 -22.21 -12.91 7.93
N ILE A 300 -21.37 -12.18 8.66
CA ILE A 300 -20.01 -12.63 9.01
C ILE A 300 -20.09 -13.90 9.84
N ASN A 301 -20.96 -13.96 10.85
CA ASN A 301 -21.14 -15.14 11.68
C ASN A 301 -21.68 -16.34 10.89
N ASP A 302 -22.62 -16.12 9.97
CA ASP A 302 -23.16 -17.18 9.11
C ASP A 302 -22.09 -17.74 8.18
N PHE A 303 -21.30 -16.87 7.52
CA PHE A 303 -20.16 -17.32 6.71
C PHE A 303 -19.12 -18.04 7.54
N LYS A 304 -18.80 -17.54 8.74
CA LYS A 304 -17.84 -18.19 9.64
C LYS A 304 -18.28 -19.63 9.96
N LYS A 305 -19.55 -19.84 10.32
CA LYS A 305 -20.10 -21.18 10.56
C LYS A 305 -20.05 -22.07 9.33
N GLN A 306 -20.34 -21.53 8.14
CA GLN A 306 -20.24 -22.29 6.89
C GLN A 306 -18.80 -22.73 6.60
N TYR A 307 -17.83 -21.84 6.77
CA TYR A 307 -16.41 -22.16 6.56
C TYR A 307 -15.90 -23.17 7.61
N GLU A 308 -16.26 -23.00 8.89
CA GLU A 308 -15.91 -23.97 9.94
C GLU A 308 -16.46 -25.36 9.62
N GLN A 309 -17.69 -25.46 9.12
CA GLN A 309 -18.28 -26.74 8.71
C GLN A 309 -17.58 -27.34 7.47
N GLN A 310 -17.22 -26.51 6.49
CA GLN A 310 -16.48 -26.97 5.30
C GLN A 310 -15.08 -27.46 5.68
N GLU A 311 -14.38 -26.73 6.55
CA GLU A 311 -13.07 -27.11 7.06
C GLU A 311 -13.15 -28.44 7.82
N TYR A 312 -14.16 -28.62 8.67
CA TYR A 312 -14.40 -29.89 9.35
C TYR A 312 -14.58 -31.05 8.37
N ASN A 313 -15.43 -30.87 7.34
CA ASN A 313 -15.70 -31.89 6.34
C ASN A 313 -14.45 -32.24 5.51
N LEU A 314 -13.69 -31.24 5.10
CA LEU A 314 -12.43 -31.43 4.36
C LEU A 314 -11.39 -32.15 5.20
N ASN A 315 -11.27 -31.80 6.49
CA ASN A 315 -10.35 -32.47 7.41
C ASN A 315 -10.72 -33.95 7.61
N GLU A 316 -12.01 -34.29 7.72
CA GLU A 316 -12.44 -35.68 7.77
C GLU A 316 -12.13 -36.45 6.48
N GLN A 317 -12.31 -35.82 5.31
CA GLN A 317 -11.91 -36.43 4.03
C GLN A 317 -10.40 -36.65 3.94
N ILE A 318 -9.59 -35.68 4.39
CA ILE A 318 -8.13 -35.80 4.43
C ILE A 318 -7.71 -36.98 5.32
N LYS A 319 -8.32 -37.12 6.51
CA LYS A 319 -8.04 -38.26 7.41
C LYS A 319 -8.38 -39.59 6.73
N LEU A 320 -9.54 -39.68 6.08
CA LEU A 320 -9.96 -40.90 5.37
C LEU A 320 -8.98 -41.27 4.25
N LEU A 321 -8.64 -40.31 3.38
CA LEU A 321 -7.70 -40.51 2.28
C LEU A 321 -6.31 -40.87 2.77
N THR A 322 -5.86 -40.27 3.88
CA THR A 322 -4.57 -40.58 4.50
C THR A 322 -4.53 -42.03 4.99
N ASN A 323 -5.59 -42.51 5.63
CA ASN A 323 -5.70 -43.90 6.07
C ASN A 323 -5.73 -44.87 4.87
N GLN A 324 -6.46 -44.53 3.82
CA GLN A 324 -6.48 -45.32 2.58
C GLN A 324 -5.10 -45.38 1.91
N LYS A 325 -4.39 -44.25 1.84
CA LYS A 325 -3.03 -44.17 1.31
C LYS A 325 -2.09 -45.09 2.09
N ILE A 326 -2.09 -45.03 3.42
CA ILE A 326 -1.24 -45.88 4.27
C ILE A 326 -1.52 -47.37 4.00
N LYS A 327 -2.79 -47.75 3.85
CA LYS A 327 -3.17 -49.15 3.56
C LYS A 327 -2.64 -49.60 2.18
N ILE A 328 -2.74 -48.76 1.17
CA ILE A 328 -2.23 -49.07 -0.18
C ILE A 328 -0.70 -49.15 -0.17
N GLU A 329 -0.01 -48.24 0.53
CA GLU A 329 1.45 -48.27 0.69
C GLU A 329 1.93 -49.56 1.37
N GLN A 330 1.20 -50.06 2.38
CA GLN A 330 1.47 -51.35 3.01
C GLN A 330 1.30 -52.51 2.03
N GLN A 331 0.20 -52.56 1.27
CA GLN A 331 -0.04 -53.60 0.26
C GLN A 331 1.02 -53.57 -0.85
N LEU A 332 1.44 -52.38 -1.28
CA LEU A 332 2.48 -52.23 -2.29
C LEU A 332 3.82 -52.76 -1.80
N LYS A 333 4.14 -52.52 -0.52
CA LYS A 333 5.34 -53.07 0.12
C LYS A 333 5.29 -54.60 0.17
N GLU A 334 4.17 -55.18 0.60
CA GLU A 334 3.99 -56.65 0.64
C GLU A 334 4.19 -57.29 -0.74
N VAL A 335 3.60 -56.70 -1.79
CA VAL A 335 3.77 -57.18 -3.17
C VAL A 335 5.21 -57.03 -3.64
N ASN A 336 5.87 -55.92 -3.32
CA ASN A 336 7.25 -55.69 -3.69
C ASN A 336 8.19 -56.72 -3.03
N ASP A 337 8.01 -57.00 -1.74
CA ASP A 337 8.77 -58.00 -1.00
C ASP A 337 8.57 -59.41 -1.60
N LEU A 338 7.33 -59.76 -2.00
CA LEU A 338 7.04 -61.00 -2.72
C LEU A 338 7.69 -61.07 -4.10
N CYS A 339 7.74 -59.96 -4.83
CA CYS A 339 8.43 -59.88 -6.12
C CYS A 339 9.93 -60.12 -5.98
N ILE A 340 10.57 -59.57 -4.95
CA ILE A 340 11.98 -59.82 -4.66
C ILE A 340 12.22 -61.31 -4.42
N VAL A 341 11.44 -61.95 -3.54
CA VAL A 341 11.57 -63.39 -3.24
C VAL A 341 11.37 -64.25 -4.49
N ARG A 342 10.36 -63.93 -5.32
CA ARG A 342 10.15 -64.64 -6.59
C ARG A 342 11.29 -64.41 -7.58
N GLY A 343 11.86 -63.21 -7.63
CA GLY A 343 13.03 -62.89 -8.44
C GLY A 343 14.22 -63.78 -8.08
N GLU A 344 14.54 -63.91 -6.79
CA GLU A 344 15.61 -64.80 -6.31
C GLU A 344 15.34 -66.28 -6.65
N GLN A 345 14.08 -66.72 -6.61
CA GLN A 345 13.71 -68.08 -7.01
C GLN A 345 13.92 -68.32 -8.51
N ILE A 346 13.57 -67.34 -9.34
CA ILE A 346 13.80 -67.40 -10.79
C ILE A 346 15.30 -67.49 -11.08
N GLU A 347 16.13 -66.67 -10.43
CA GLU A 347 17.58 -66.67 -10.62
C GLU A 347 18.22 -68.02 -10.24
N LYS A 348 17.76 -68.64 -9.14
CA LYS A 348 18.17 -70.00 -8.75
C LYS A 348 17.78 -71.05 -9.79
N LEU A 349 16.56 -70.98 -10.30
CA LEU A 349 16.08 -71.89 -11.35
C LEU A 349 16.85 -71.70 -12.66
N GLU A 350 17.17 -70.46 -13.04
CA GLU A 350 17.99 -70.15 -14.21
C GLU A 350 19.42 -70.68 -14.07
N SER A 351 20.02 -70.53 -12.89
CA SER A 351 21.35 -71.09 -12.60
C SER A 351 21.36 -72.61 -12.74
N SER A 352 20.37 -73.30 -12.12
CA SER A 352 20.26 -74.76 -12.19
C SER A 352 19.93 -75.27 -13.60
N LYS A 353 19.12 -74.51 -14.37
CA LYS A 353 18.88 -74.78 -15.81
C LYS A 353 20.19 -74.70 -16.62
N ASN A 354 21.04 -73.71 -16.33
CA ASN A 354 22.32 -73.55 -17.02
C ASN A 354 23.30 -74.69 -16.68
N GLU A 355 23.36 -75.12 -15.41
CA GLU A 355 24.12 -76.30 -14.98
C GLU A 355 23.65 -77.59 -15.67
N LEU A 356 22.33 -77.81 -15.74
CA LEU A 356 21.78 -78.97 -16.45
C LEU A 356 22.15 -78.93 -17.94
N LYS A 357 22.15 -77.75 -18.56
CA LYS A 357 22.55 -77.57 -19.96
C LYS A 357 24.02 -77.92 -20.19
N THR A 358 24.93 -77.54 -19.29
CA THR A 358 26.35 -77.91 -19.40
C THR A 358 26.56 -79.41 -19.20
N LEU A 359 25.91 -80.01 -18.21
CA LEU A 359 25.95 -81.46 -17.98
C LEU A 359 25.46 -82.25 -19.19
N ILE A 360 24.39 -81.79 -19.85
CA ILE A 360 23.90 -82.42 -21.09
C ILE A 360 24.95 -82.31 -22.20
N GLN A 361 25.59 -81.15 -22.38
CA GLN A 361 26.65 -80.97 -23.38
C GLN A 361 27.86 -81.88 -23.11
N ASP A 362 28.25 -82.06 -21.85
CA ASP A 362 29.37 -82.94 -21.50
C ASP A 362 29.02 -84.43 -21.65
N ARG A 363 27.76 -84.80 -21.41
CA ARG A 363 27.27 -86.15 -21.73
C ARG A 363 27.35 -86.42 -23.23
N PHE A 364 26.95 -85.47 -24.09
CA PHE A 364 27.09 -85.65 -25.55
C PHE A 364 28.55 -85.88 -25.97
N LYS A 365 29.51 -85.12 -25.42
CA LYS A 365 30.94 -85.36 -25.68
C LYS A 365 31.37 -86.75 -25.24
N SER A 366 30.92 -87.19 -24.07
CA SER A 366 31.23 -88.52 -23.53
C SER A 366 30.64 -89.63 -24.41
N ASP A 367 29.39 -89.48 -24.87
CA ASP A 367 28.75 -90.42 -25.80
C ASP A 367 29.51 -90.52 -27.12
N ASP A 368 30.04 -89.42 -27.65
CA ASP A 368 30.86 -89.44 -28.86
C ASP A 368 32.20 -90.17 -28.62
N VAL A 369 32.84 -89.99 -27.46
CA VAL A 369 34.03 -90.77 -27.07
C VAL A 369 33.68 -92.26 -26.97
N ILE A 370 32.57 -92.62 -26.34
CA ILE A 370 32.12 -94.02 -26.24
C ILE A 370 31.93 -94.62 -27.63
N LYS A 371 31.29 -93.91 -28.57
CA LYS A 371 31.15 -94.38 -29.96
C LYS A 371 32.50 -94.64 -30.62
N THR A 372 33.49 -93.75 -30.43
CA THR A 372 34.84 -93.96 -30.99
C THR A 372 35.53 -95.18 -30.37
N LEU A 373 35.42 -95.37 -29.05
CA LEU A 373 35.96 -96.53 -28.36
C LEU A 373 35.26 -97.84 -28.78
N GLU A 374 33.95 -97.80 -29.03
CA GLU A 374 33.21 -98.95 -29.57
C GLU A 374 33.69 -99.30 -30.98
N GLN A 375 33.94 -98.31 -31.84
CA GLN A 375 34.52 -98.53 -33.19
C GLN A 375 35.92 -99.14 -33.10
N ASP A 376 36.79 -98.61 -32.23
CA ASP A 376 38.13 -99.15 -31.99
C ASP A 376 38.07 -100.58 -31.43
N ARG A 377 37.16 -100.86 -30.50
CA ARG A 377 36.92 -102.22 -29.98
C ARG A 377 36.55 -103.19 -31.10
N ILE A 378 35.63 -102.79 -32.01
CA ILE A 378 35.23 -103.62 -33.16
C ILE A 378 36.42 -103.85 -34.10
N ARG A 379 37.22 -102.81 -34.38
CA ARG A 379 38.44 -102.93 -35.20
C ARG A 379 39.43 -103.92 -34.57
N LEU A 380 39.79 -103.72 -33.31
CA LEU A 380 40.70 -104.57 -32.56
C LEU A 380 40.19 -106.01 -32.45
N GLN A 381 38.88 -106.21 -32.28
CA GLN A 381 38.27 -107.54 -32.29
C GLN A 381 38.45 -108.23 -33.64
N THR A 382 38.26 -107.50 -34.74
CA THR A 382 38.45 -108.02 -36.11
C THR A 382 39.91 -108.39 -36.37
N GLU A 383 40.87 -107.56 -35.94
CA GLU A 383 42.30 -107.84 -36.01
C GLU A 383 42.68 -109.07 -35.16
N LEU A 384 42.16 -109.18 -33.95
CA LEU A 384 42.39 -110.34 -33.08
C LEU A 384 41.89 -111.64 -33.75
N ASP A 385 40.72 -111.63 -34.36
CA ASP A 385 40.14 -112.80 -35.03
C ASP A 385 40.88 -113.15 -36.34
N LEU A 386 41.50 -112.18 -37.01
CA LEU A 386 42.46 -112.43 -38.11
C LEU A 386 43.72 -113.12 -37.57
N VAL A 387 44.36 -112.56 -36.55
CA VAL A 387 45.58 -113.13 -35.95
C VAL A 387 45.33 -114.54 -35.39
N LYS A 388 44.18 -114.78 -34.76
CA LYS A 388 43.79 -116.14 -34.31
C LYS A 388 43.72 -117.12 -35.48
N ARG A 389 43.09 -116.74 -36.60
CA ARG A 389 43.02 -117.60 -37.80
C ARG A 389 44.40 -117.87 -38.40
N ASP A 390 45.25 -116.85 -38.49
CA ASP A 390 46.62 -117.00 -38.97
C ASP A 390 47.43 -117.94 -38.06
N LEU A 391 47.27 -117.82 -36.74
CA LEU A 391 47.92 -118.70 -35.76
C LEU A 391 47.43 -120.15 -35.89
N GLU A 392 46.12 -120.37 -36.09
CA GLU A 392 45.55 -121.70 -36.36
C GLU A 392 46.07 -122.31 -37.67
N GLU A 393 46.24 -121.49 -38.71
CA GLU A 393 46.86 -121.92 -39.96
C GLU A 393 48.33 -122.30 -39.77
N ARG A 394 49.13 -121.45 -39.09
CA ARG A 394 50.53 -121.76 -38.77
C ARG A 394 50.67 -122.99 -37.89
N ASN A 395 49.80 -123.19 -36.91
CA ASN A 395 49.77 -124.41 -36.12
C ASN A 395 49.46 -125.64 -36.98
N ARG A 396 48.56 -125.55 -37.96
CA ARG A 396 48.29 -126.63 -38.92
C ARG A 396 49.50 -126.92 -39.81
N GLU A 397 50.18 -125.90 -40.31
CA GLU A 397 51.43 -126.07 -41.08
C GLU A 397 52.52 -126.74 -40.23
N LEU A 398 52.71 -126.29 -39.00
CA LEU A 398 53.68 -126.85 -38.05
C LEU A 398 53.36 -128.31 -37.74
N GLN A 399 52.07 -128.67 -37.63
CA GLN A 399 51.64 -130.06 -37.45
C GLN A 399 51.94 -130.92 -38.69
N LYS A 400 51.77 -130.39 -39.90
CA LYS A 400 52.17 -131.08 -41.14
C LYS A 400 53.68 -131.34 -41.16
N GLU A 401 54.50 -130.37 -40.77
CA GLU A 401 55.95 -130.57 -40.67
C GLU A 401 56.34 -131.57 -39.58
N ARG A 402 55.69 -131.53 -38.41
CA ARG A 402 55.88 -132.56 -37.37
C ARG A 402 55.60 -133.96 -37.92
N THR A 403 54.47 -134.16 -38.60
CA THR A 403 54.15 -135.48 -39.18
C THR A 403 55.12 -135.90 -40.31
N ARG A 404 55.67 -134.96 -41.09
CA ARG A 404 56.77 -135.25 -42.02
C ARG A 404 58.01 -135.73 -41.30
N ILE A 405 58.43 -135.04 -40.24
CA ILE A 405 59.58 -135.42 -39.42
C ILE A 405 59.35 -136.80 -38.79
N GLU A 406 58.18 -137.07 -38.22
CA GLU A 406 57.82 -138.39 -37.68
C GLU A 406 57.88 -139.50 -38.75
N ASN A 407 57.43 -139.23 -39.98
CA ASN A 407 57.54 -140.16 -41.09
C ASN A 407 59.00 -140.38 -41.53
N MET A 408 59.82 -139.33 -41.55
CA MET A 408 61.26 -139.46 -41.81
C MET A 408 61.94 -140.32 -40.74
N ILE A 409 61.61 -140.11 -39.46
CA ILE A 409 62.11 -140.93 -38.35
C ILE A 409 61.68 -142.39 -38.52
N ARG A 410 60.43 -142.66 -38.92
CA ARG A 410 59.98 -144.04 -39.23
C ARG A 410 60.73 -144.64 -40.41
N GLN A 411 60.98 -143.88 -41.47
CA GLN A 411 61.76 -144.37 -42.61
C GLN A 411 63.19 -144.70 -42.17
N GLU A 412 63.82 -143.83 -41.37
CA GLU A 412 65.13 -144.08 -40.77
C GLU A 412 65.15 -145.35 -39.92
N GLN A 413 64.17 -145.54 -39.03
CA GLN A 413 64.00 -146.77 -38.25
C GLN A 413 63.82 -148.01 -39.15
N ASN A 414 63.11 -147.87 -40.27
CA ASN A 414 62.87 -148.95 -41.23
C ASN A 414 64.13 -149.29 -42.05
N TYR A 415 64.97 -148.29 -42.35
CA TYR A 415 66.30 -148.51 -42.91
C TYR A 415 67.21 -149.21 -41.89
N GLN A 416 67.18 -148.80 -40.62
CA GLN A 416 67.95 -149.45 -39.55
C GLN A 416 67.51 -150.90 -39.29
N SER A 417 66.21 -151.19 -39.32
CA SER A 417 65.71 -152.57 -39.15
C SER A 417 66.07 -153.47 -40.34
N LYS A 418 66.04 -152.96 -41.58
CA LYS A 418 66.56 -153.67 -42.75
C LYS A 418 68.07 -153.91 -42.66
N GLN A 419 68.83 -152.93 -42.19
CA GLN A 419 70.27 -153.08 -41.97
C GLN A 419 70.55 -154.16 -40.92
N LYS A 420 69.77 -154.22 -39.83
CA LYS A 420 69.85 -155.29 -38.84
C LYS A 420 69.50 -156.66 -39.43
N ALA A 421 68.41 -156.78 -40.19
CA ALA A 421 68.00 -158.04 -40.81
C ALA A 421 69.03 -158.56 -41.83
N LEU A 422 69.67 -157.66 -42.59
CA LEU A 422 70.80 -157.99 -43.47
C LEU A 422 72.01 -158.50 -42.67
N SER A 423 72.28 -157.89 -41.50
CA SER A 423 73.35 -158.35 -40.61
C SER A 423 73.05 -159.74 -40.03
N THR A 424 71.79 -160.02 -39.66
CA THR A 424 71.37 -161.33 -39.13
C THR A 424 71.38 -162.42 -40.22
N SER A 425 70.96 -162.10 -41.44
CA SER A 425 71.08 -163.05 -42.57
C SER A 425 72.54 -163.30 -42.95
N TYR A 426 73.41 -162.30 -42.81
CA TYR A 426 74.86 -162.48 -42.96
C TYR A 426 75.41 -163.39 -41.86
N GLU A 427 74.97 -163.25 -40.61
CA GLU A 427 75.33 -164.14 -39.49
C GLU A 427 74.82 -165.58 -39.71
N GLU A 428 73.60 -165.77 -40.22
CA GLU A 428 73.02 -167.09 -40.55
C GLU A 428 73.78 -167.79 -41.69
N LEU A 429 74.17 -167.07 -42.76
CA LEU A 429 75.04 -167.60 -43.81
C LEU A 429 76.45 -167.96 -43.29
N THR A 430 76.96 -167.20 -42.32
CA THR A 430 78.26 -167.47 -41.71
C THR A 430 78.20 -168.77 -40.87
N GLN A 431 77.10 -168.98 -40.15
CA GLN A 431 76.83 -170.23 -39.41
C GLN A 431 76.61 -171.44 -40.32
N GLU A 432 75.98 -171.26 -41.49
CA GLU A 432 75.74 -172.35 -42.46
C GLU A 432 77.04 -172.80 -43.17
N CYS A 433 78.03 -171.92 -43.31
CA CYS A 433 79.37 -172.26 -43.83
C CYS A 433 80.26 -173.03 -42.84
N GLU A 434 80.04 -172.91 -41.53
CA GLU A 434 80.87 -173.60 -40.52
C GLU A 434 80.52 -175.09 -40.36
N LEU A 435 79.34 -175.54 -40.79
CA LEU A 435 78.87 -176.93 -40.67
C LEU A 435 79.33 -177.88 -41.80
N LEU A 436 80.21 -177.42 -42.71
CA LEU A 436 80.75 -178.22 -43.83
C LEU A 436 82.27 -178.49 -43.77
N LYS A 437 82.87 -178.47 -42.58
CA LYS A 437 84.19 -179.07 -42.28
C LYS A 437 84.17 -179.71 -40.90
#